data_AF-A0A3C2C0V7-F1
#
_entry.id   AF-A0A3C2C0V7-F1
#
_cell.length_a   1.000
_cell.length_b   1.000
_cell.length_c   1.000
_cell.angle_alpha   90.00
_cell.angle_beta   90.00
_cell.angle_gamma   90.00
#
_symmetry.space_group_name_H-M   'P 1'
#
loop_
_entity.id
_entity.type
_entity.pdbx_description
1 polymer ?
#
loop_
_entity_poly.entity_id
_entity_poly.type
_entity_poly.pdbx_seq_one_letter_code
_entity_poly.pdbx_strand_id
1 'polypeptide(L)' 'AAIIAVPTAVTGFFGQNVPLFGFQNNYGLWLSTTLMVAGSVFLYLGFKKRDWI' A
#
# COMPACT_ATOMS: atom_id res chain seq x y z
N ALA A 1 -11.26 -6.74 -6.32
CA ALA A 1 -9.98 -7.46 -6.10
C ALA A 1 -8.77 -6.52 -6.17
N ALA A 2 -8.59 -5.74 -7.25
CA ALA A 2 -7.38 -4.93 -7.46
C ALA A 2 -7.05 -3.94 -6.31
N ILE A 3 -8.04 -3.28 -5.71
CA ILE A 3 -7.80 -2.36 -4.58
C ILE A 3 -7.22 -3.11 -3.37
N ILE A 4 -7.77 -4.28 -3.00
CA ILE A 4 -7.34 -5.07 -1.85
C ILE A 4 -5.97 -5.74 -2.09
N ALA A 5 -5.57 -5.94 -3.34
CA ALA A 5 -4.24 -6.45 -3.65
C ALA A 5 -3.12 -5.48 -3.21
N VAL A 6 -3.40 -4.16 -3.16
CA VAL A 6 -2.43 -3.14 -2.73
C VAL A 6 -2.01 -3.33 -1.27
N PRO A 7 -2.92 -3.31 -0.27
CA PRO A 7 -2.54 -3.49 1.12
C PRO A 7 -1.81 -4.82 1.36
N THR A 8 -2.28 -5.90 0.74
CA THR A 8 -1.66 -7.23 0.86
C THR A 8 -0.24 -7.26 0.30
N ALA A 9 0.01 -6.62 -0.84
CA ALA A 9 1.35 -6.54 -1.41
C ALA A 9 2.30 -5.71 -0.53
N VAL A 10 1.82 -4.58 0.01
CA VAL A 10 2.62 -3.71 0.88
C VAL A 10 2.98 -4.41 2.18
N THR A 11 2.02 -5.02 2.88
CA THR A 11 2.33 -5.76 4.13
C THR A 11 3.17 -6.99 3.88
N GLY A 12 2.94 -7.72 2.79
CA GLY A 12 3.76 -8.88 2.42
C GLY A 12 5.22 -8.50 2.10
N PHE A 13 5.45 -7.34 1.50
CA PHE A 13 6.80 -6.86 1.19
C PHE A 13 7.51 -6.30 2.43
N PHE A 14 6.86 -5.43 3.20
CA PHE A 14 7.43 -4.82 4.41
C PHE A 14 7.45 -5.75 5.63
N GLY A 15 6.70 -6.86 5.63
CA GLY A 15 6.68 -7.86 6.70
C GLY A 15 7.87 -8.83 6.67
N GLN A 16 8.73 -8.72 5.66
CA GLN A 16 9.95 -9.51 5.58
C GLN A 16 10.97 -8.98 6.60
N ASN A 17 11.74 -9.88 7.23
CA ASN A 17 12.88 -9.50 8.08
C ASN A 17 14.10 -9.08 7.25
N VAL A 18 13.87 -8.22 6.26
CA VAL A 18 14.88 -7.68 5.35
C VAL A 18 15.08 -6.21 5.70
N PRO A 19 16.32 -5.71 5.81
CA PRO A 19 16.60 -4.32 6.13
C PRO A 19 16.24 -3.40 4.95
N LEU A 20 14.94 -3.14 4.81
CA LEU A 20 14.34 -2.21 3.87
C LEU A 20 14.46 -0.76 4.34
N PHE A 21 14.10 0.17 3.47
CA PHE A 21 13.98 1.58 3.84
C PHE A 21 13.03 1.76 5.03
N GLY A 22 13.55 2.37 6.11
CA GLY A 22 12.80 2.56 7.35
C GLY A 22 12.76 1.34 8.28
N PHE A 23 13.60 0.32 8.07
CA PHE A 23 13.73 -0.83 8.98
C PHE A 23 14.10 -0.37 10.40
N GLN A 24 13.41 -0.91 11.42
CA GLN A 24 13.57 -0.55 12.84
C GLN A 24 13.41 0.97 13.13
N ASN A 25 12.73 1.69 12.24
CA ASN A 25 12.48 3.13 12.38
C ASN A 25 11.00 3.43 12.11
N ASN A 26 10.42 4.38 12.86
CA ASN A 26 9.04 4.86 12.65
C ASN A 26 8.78 5.33 11.22
N TYR A 27 9.82 5.74 10.48
CA TYR A 27 9.71 6.08 9.06
C TYR A 27 9.13 4.93 8.21
N GLY A 28 9.47 3.66 8.51
CA GLY A 28 8.95 2.49 7.78
C GLY A 28 7.44 2.32 7.95
N LEU A 29 6.90 2.64 9.13
CA LEU A 29 5.47 2.61 9.41
C LEU A 29 4.73 3.64 8.55
N TRP A 30 5.19 4.88 8.55
CA TRP A 30 4.56 5.97 7.78
C TRP A 30 4.67 5.74 6.28
N LEU A 31 5.82 5.26 5.80
CA LEU A 31 6.05 4.94 4.39
C LEU A 31 5.09 3.85 3.91
N SER A 32 5.06 2.69 4.58
CA SER A 32 4.19 1.57 4.21
C SER A 32 2.70 1.94 4.29
N THR A 33 2.29 2.64 5.35
CA THR A 33 0.91 3.12 5.50
C THR A 33 0.51 4.08 4.37
N THR A 34 1.40 5.02 4.02
CA THR A 34 1.15 5.98 2.94
C THR A 34 1.04 5.28 1.60
N LEU A 35 1.93 4.34 1.28
CA LEU A 35 1.87 3.56 0.04
C LEU A 35 0.57 2.76 -0.07
N MET A 36 0.17 2.12 1.03
CA MET A 36 -1.07 1.34 1.09
C MET A 36 -2.31 2.21 0.83
N VAL A 37 -2.43 3.33 1.55
CA VAL A 37 -3.58 4.24 1.42
C VAL A 37 -3.59 4.92 0.05
N ALA A 38 -2.45 5.48 -0.37
CA ALA A 38 -2.34 6.19 -1.64
C ALA A 38 -2.65 5.28 -2.83
N GLY A 39 -2.08 4.07 -2.86
CA GLY A 39 -2.35 3.10 -3.94
C GLY A 39 -3.80 2.64 -3.97
N SER A 40 -4.41 2.41 -2.80
CA SER A 40 -5.82 2.02 -2.69
C SER A 40 -6.76 3.14 -3.16
N VAL A 41 -6.50 4.38 -2.74
CA VAL A 41 -7.27 5.57 -3.15
C VAL A 41 -7.10 5.84 -4.65
N PHE A 42 -5.88 5.74 -5.17
CA PHE A 42 -5.61 5.92 -6.60
C PHE A 42 -6.43 4.95 -7.45
N LEU A 43 -6.42 3.65 -7.10
CA LEU A 43 -7.23 2.65 -7.79
C LEU A 43 -8.72 2.87 -7.61
N TYR A 44 -9.17 3.25 -6.40
CA TYR A 44 -10.57 3.59 -6.15
C TYR A 44 -11.05 4.72 -7.06
N LEU A 45 -10.31 5.83 -7.14
CA LEU A 45 -10.65 6.95 -8.01
C LEU A 45 -10.62 6.56 -9.49
N GLY A 46 -9.65 5.74 -9.90
CA GLY A 46 -9.54 5.25 -11.27
C GLY A 46 -10.73 4.38 -11.69
N PHE A 47 -11.18 3.48 -10.81
CA PHE A 47 -12.36 2.64 -11.07
C PHE A 47 -13.67 3.43 -10.98
N LYS A 48 -13.79 4.33 -9.99
CA LYS A 48 -14.96 5.20 -9.85
C LYS A 48 -15.17 6.09 -11.08
N LYS A 49 -14.10 6.68 -11.62
CA LYS A 49 -14.17 7.50 -12.84
C LYS A 49 -14.69 6.73 -14.06
N ARG A 50 -14.60 5.39 -14.05
CA ARG A 50 -15.04 4.52 -15.14
C ARG A 50 -16.38 3.82 -14.85
N ASP A 51 -17.06 4.16 -13.74
CA ASP A 51 -18.26 3.45 -13.25
C ASP A 51 -18.05 1.92 -13.12
N TRP A 52 -16.83 1.50 -12.74
CA TRP A 52 -16.50 0.08 -12.49
C TRP A 52 -16.70 -0.34 -11.03
N ILE A 53 -17.04 0.62 -10.17
CA ILE A 53 -17.41 0.48 -8.75
C ILE A 53 -18.75 1.16 -8.58
#